data_AF-A0A2N2D0Q4-F1
#
_entry.id   AF-A0A2N2D0Q4-F1
#
_cell.length_a   1.000
_cell.length_b   1.000
_cell.length_c   1.000
_cell.angle_alpha   90.00
_cell.angle_beta   90.00
_cell.angle_gamma   90.00
#
_symmetry.space_group_name_H-M   'P 1'
#
loop_
_entity.id
_entity.type
_entity.pdbx_description
1 polymer ?
#
loop_
_entity_poly.entity_id
_entity_poly.type
_entity_poly.pdbx_seq_one_letter_code
_entity_poly.pdbx_strand_id
1 'polypeptide(L)' 'MSLFTEILVRVSIIVAVTNLIEFYVISRKHMEMTLLLCVEIIAITVIPIVINVWYSFYTRGINLGDFIK' A
#
# COMPACT_ATOMS: atom_id res chain seq x y z
N MET A 1 -9.16 -18.96 0.80
CA MET A 1 -9.38 -17.74 1.61
C MET A 1 -10.38 -16.84 0.89
N SER A 2 -11.16 -16.04 1.60
CA SER A 2 -12.03 -15.06 0.95
C SER A 2 -11.18 -14.00 0.23
N LEU A 3 -11.72 -13.43 -0.84
CA LEU A 3 -11.09 -12.36 -1.61
C LEU A 3 -10.65 -11.19 -0.74
N PHE A 4 -11.52 -10.84 0.22
CA PHE A 4 -11.28 -9.78 1.17
C PHE A 4 -10.08 -10.09 2.08
N THR A 5 -9.99 -11.33 2.59
CA THR A 5 -8.86 -11.75 3.42
C THR A 5 -7.55 -11.77 2.62
N GLU A 6 -7.58 -12.21 1.36
CA GLU A 6 -6.37 -12.24 0.52
C GLU A 6 -5.86 -10.82 0.20
N ILE A 7 -6.75 -9.90 -0.16
CA ILE A 7 -6.41 -8.49 -0.39
C ILE A 7 -5.90 -7.86 0.91
N LEU A 8 -6.57 -8.08 2.04
CA LEU A 8 -6.13 -7.56 3.35
C LEU A 8 -4.73 -8.03 3.71
N VAL A 9 -4.42 -9.31 3.51
CA VAL A 9 -3.09 -9.86 3.80
C VAL A 9 -2.03 -9.28 2.87
N ARG A 10 -2.32 -9.13 1.57
CA ARG A 10 -1.37 -8.51 0.64
C ARG A 10 -1.12 -7.04 0.96
N VAL A 11 -2.18 -6.27 1.22
CA VAL A 11 -2.08 -4.85 1.57
C VAL A 11 -1.33 -4.67 2.88
N SER A 12 -1.61 -5.49 3.91
CA SER A 12 -0.91 -5.39 5.19
C SER A 12 0.57 -5.71 5.06
N ILE A 13 0.96 -6.69 4.24
CA ILE A 13 2.37 -6.98 3.95
C ILE A 13 3.03 -5.81 3.24
N ILE A 14 2.39 -5.25 2.20
CA ILE A 14 2.92 -4.09 1.47
C ILE A 14 3.14 -2.92 2.43
N VAL A 15 2.13 -2.54 3.21
CA VAL A 15 2.22 -1.43 4.17
C VAL A 15 3.33 -1.69 5.20
N ALA A 16 3.42 -2.90 5.74
CA ALA A 16 4.43 -3.23 6.75
C ALA A 16 5.85 -3.13 6.18
N VAL A 17 6.08 -3.63 4.97
CA VAL A 17 7.39 -3.56 4.30
C VAL A 17 7.76 -2.12 3.95
N THR A 18 6.83 -1.35 3.36
CA THR A 18 7.11 0.04 2.98
C THR A 18 7.39 0.89 4.22
N ASN A 19 6.57 0.78 5.27
CA ASN A 19 6.82 1.48 6.54
C ASN A 19 8.17 1.10 7.16
N LEU A 20 8.56 -0.18 7.09
CA LEU A 20 9.85 -0.63 7.63
C LEU A 20 11.02 0.01 6.88
N ILE A 21 10.94 0.08 5.54
CA ILE A 21 11.96 0.70 4.69
C ILE A 21 12.03 2.21 4.99
N GLU A 22 10.90 2.88 5.06
CA GLU A 22 10.82 4.31 5.36
C GLU A 22 11.40 4.62 6.73
N PHE A 23 11.01 3.87 7.76
CA PHE A 23 11.53 4.02 9.11
C PHE A 23 13.05 3.79 9.16
N TYR A 24 13.55 2.78 8.43
CA TYR A 24 14.98 2.53 8.32
C TYR A 24 15.73 3.70 7.66
N VAL A 25 15.21 4.26 6.57
CA VAL A 25 15.82 5.39 5.85
C VAL A 25 15.82 6.64 6.72
N ILE A 26 14.69 6.96 7.38
CA ILE A 26 14.57 8.10 8.31
C ILE A 26 15.57 7.94 9.46
N SER A 27 15.61 6.74 10.08
CA SER A 27 16.50 6.45 11.20
C SER A 27 17.97 6.55 10.82
N ARG A 28 18.37 6.10 9.62
CA ARG A 28 19.77 6.09 9.19
C ARG A 28 20.26 7.44 8.68
N LYS A 29 19.40 8.25 8.08
CA LYS A 29 19.80 9.53 7.48
C LYS A 29 19.60 10.73 8.40
N HIS A 30 19.02 10.55 9.59
CA HIS A 30 18.66 11.66 10.51
C HIS A 30 17.97 12.82 9.78
N MET A 31 17.18 12.49 8.74
CA MET A 31 16.53 13.52 7.93
C MET A 31 15.43 14.16 8.77
N GLU A 32 15.41 15.49 8.77
CA GLU A 32 14.26 16.23 9.28
C GLU A 32 13.03 15.82 8.45
N MET A 33 11.93 15.48 9.13
CA MET A 33 10.66 15.20 8.47
C MET A 33 10.16 16.47 7.77
N THR A 34 10.61 16.65 6.55
CA THR A 34 10.14 17.70 5.66
C THR A 34 8.86 17.23 4.99
N LEU A 35 7.97 18.18 4.70
CA LEU A 35 6.70 17.92 4.02
C LEU A 35 6.91 17.13 2.71
N LEU A 36 8.00 17.42 1.98
CA LEU A 36 8.35 16.74 0.74
C LEU A 36 8.59 15.23 0.94
N LEU A 37 9.38 14.86 1.96
CA LEU A 37 9.64 13.46 2.31
C LEU A 37 8.36 12.72 2.67
N CYS A 38 7.45 13.40 3.39
CA CYS A 38 6.17 12.83 3.79
C CYS A 38 5.27 12.55 2.57
N VAL A 39 5.24 13.47 1.60
CA VAL A 39 4.49 13.28 0.34
C VAL A 39 5.08 12.13 -0.48
N GLU A 40 6.42 12.04 -0.57
CA GLU A 40 7.08 10.92 -1.25
C GLU A 40 6.69 9.59 -0.61
N ILE A 41 6.84 9.46 0.72
CA ILE A 41 6.45 8.30 1.53
C ILE A 41 5.01 7.86 1.27
N ILE A 42 4.06 8.81 1.29
CA ILE A 42 2.66 8.51 1.00
C ILE A 42 2.51 7.99 -0.44
N ALA A 43 3.20 8.56 -1.41
CA ALA A 43 3.14 8.10 -2.79
C ALA A 43 3.70 6.68 -2.97
N ILE A 44 4.88 6.38 -2.41
CA ILE A 44 5.49 5.03 -2.46
C ILE A 44 4.66 3.99 -1.72
N THR A 45 3.85 4.37 -0.72
CA THR A 45 2.94 3.45 -0.03
C THR A 45 1.61 3.26 -0.75
N VAL A 46 0.99 4.34 -1.25
CA VAL A 46 -0.34 4.28 -1.87
C VAL A 46 -0.31 3.65 -3.26
N ILE A 47 0.71 3.96 -4.08
CA ILE A 47 0.77 3.46 -5.47
C ILE A 47 0.78 1.92 -5.53
N PRO A 48 1.62 1.18 -4.78
CA PRO A 48 1.62 -0.27 -4.79
C PRO A 48 0.31 -0.88 -4.29
N ILE A 49 -0.33 -0.27 -3.29
CA ILE A 49 -1.62 -0.72 -2.76
C ILE A 49 -2.69 -0.60 -3.85
N VAL A 50 -2.79 0.57 -4.49
CA VAL A 50 -3.76 0.80 -5.56
C VAL A 50 -3.55 -0.17 -6.72
N ILE A 51 -2.30 -0.39 -7.14
CA ILE A 51 -1.98 -1.36 -8.20
C ILE A 51 -2.35 -2.78 -7.77
N ASN A 52 -2.04 -3.20 -6.54
CA ASN A 52 -2.31 -4.56 -6.07
C ASN A 52 -3.82 -4.83 -5.96
N VAL A 53 -4.56 -3.85 -5.45
CA VAL A 53 -6.02 -3.88 -5.35
C VAL A 53 -6.62 -3.92 -6.76
N TRP A 54 -6.23 -3.01 -7.64
CA TRP A 54 -6.71 -2.96 -9.03
C TRP A 54 -6.42 -4.26 -9.79
N TYR A 55 -5.20 -4.79 -9.67
CA TYR A 55 -4.81 -6.04 -10.30
C TYR A 55 -5.63 -7.23 -9.77
N SER A 56 -5.90 -7.27 -8.47
CA SER A 56 -6.73 -8.31 -7.85
C SER A 56 -8.19 -8.25 -8.32
N PHE A 57 -8.72 -7.04 -8.58
CA PHE A 57 -10.04 -6.86 -9.19
C PHE A 57 -10.05 -7.28 -10.66
N TYR A 58 -9.07 -6.81 -11.45
CA TYR A 58 -8.97 -7.11 -12.88
C TYR A 58 -8.81 -8.61 -13.16
N THR A 59 -7.94 -9.30 -12.41
CA THR A 59 -7.70 -10.75 -12.59
C THR A 59 -8.87 -11.64 -12.21
N ARG A 60 -9.84 -11.13 -11.43
CA ARG A 60 -11.03 -11.89 -11.02
C ARG A 60 -12.32 -11.46 -11.71
N GLY A 61 -12.28 -10.45 -12.57
CA GLY A 61 -13.45 -9.97 -13.33
C GLY A 61 -14.55 -9.34 -12.46
N ILE A 62 -14.22 -8.92 -11.24
CA ILE A 62 -15.16 -8.34 -10.28
C ILE A 62 -15.14 -6.82 -10.45
N ASN A 63 -16.31 -6.23 -10.70
CA ASN A 63 -16.46 -4.79 -10.80
C ASN A 63 -16.48 -4.18 -9.40
N LEU A 64 -15.84 -3.02 -9.24
CA LEU A 64 -15.77 -2.26 -7.98
C LEU A 64 -17.16 -2.02 -7.33
N GLY A 65 -18.25 -2.11 -8.10
CA GLY A 65 -19.63 -1.99 -7.65
C GLY A 65 -20.19 -3.16 -6.84
N ASP A 66 -19.59 -4.35 -6.89
CA ASP A 66 -20.05 -5.51 -6.11
C ASP A 66 -19.68 -5.41 -4.62
N PHE A 67 -18.78 -4.50 -4.27
CA PHE A 67 -18.36 -4.25 -2.88
C PHE A 67 -19.16 -3.14 -2.17
N ILE A 68 -19.99 -2.38 -2.90
CA ILE A 68 -20.77 -1.25 -2.36
C ILE A 68 -22.25 -1.65 -2.13
N LYS A 69 -22.66 -2.85 -2.54
CA LYS A 69 -23.97 -3.44 -2.22
C LYS A 69 -23.88 -4.32 -0.98
#